data_AF-A0A2V7D8B1-F1
#
_entry.id   AF-A0A2V7D8B1-F1
#
_cell.length_a   1.000
_cell.length_b   1.000
_cell.length_c   1.000
_cell.angle_alpha   90.00
_cell.angle_beta   90.00
_cell.angle_gamma   90.00
#
_symmetry.space_group_name_H-M   'P 1'
#
loop_
_entity.id
_entity.type
_entity.pdbx_description
1 polymer ?
#
loop_
_entity_poly.entity_id
_entity_poly.type
_entity_poly.pdbx_seq_one_letter_code
_entity_poly.pdbx_strand_id
1 'polypeptide(L)'
;MAIIRIYTGSDGKSHFEEIAPRLTPRGDQSDGGELIPGSGIVVRRFDPKRSNPWHHAPGRAAVFTLSGAVDIEIGDGTVRRLGPGDILIAEDLTGQGHVTREVGPEPRVSVFVPLH
;
A
#
# COMPACT_ATOMS: atom_id res chain seq x y z
N MET A 1 2.97 13.38 5.95
CA MET A 1 4.02 12.36 6.05
C MET A 1 5.09 12.68 5.03
N ALA A 2 6.37 12.63 5.41
CA ALA A 2 7.48 12.84 4.50
C ALA A 2 8.08 11.48 4.06
N ILE A 3 8.48 11.38 2.80
CA ILE A 3 9.30 10.28 2.29
C ILE A 3 10.63 10.93 1.90
N ILE A 4 11.70 10.58 2.60
CA ILE A 4 13.00 11.25 2.44
C ILE A 4 14.01 10.25 1.91
N ARG A 5 14.68 10.60 0.81
CA ARG A 5 15.86 9.93 0.30
C ARG A 5 17.10 10.67 0.78
N ILE A 6 18.12 9.92 1.17
CA ILE A 6 19.48 10.43 1.36
C ILE A 6 20.39 9.82 0.28
N TYR A 7 21.23 10.64 -0.35
CA TYR A 7 22.12 10.18 -1.42
C TYR A 7 23.43 10.99 -1.44
N THR A 8 24.46 10.46 -2.10
CA THR A 8 25.73 11.16 -2.29
C THR A 8 25.66 12.06 -3.52
N GLY A 9 25.93 13.35 -3.34
CA GLY A 9 25.96 14.34 -4.41
C GLY A 9 27.28 14.30 -5.20
N SER A 10 27.35 15.10 -6.26
CA SER A 10 28.57 15.27 -7.06
C SER A 10 29.73 15.90 -6.28
N ASP A 11 29.45 16.54 -5.15
CA ASP A 11 30.43 17.10 -4.21
C ASP A 11 30.97 16.06 -3.21
N GLY A 12 30.55 14.80 -3.31
CA GLY A 12 30.95 13.73 -2.40
C GLY A 12 30.30 13.79 -1.01
N LYS A 13 29.29 14.63 -0.79
CA LYS A 13 28.59 14.77 0.50
C LYS A 13 27.19 14.16 0.45
N SER A 14 26.59 13.94 1.62
CA SER A 14 25.19 13.51 1.72
C SER A 14 24.23 14.67 1.49
N HIS A 15 23.19 14.41 0.71
CA HIS A 15 22.09 15.34 0.44
C HIS A 15 20.75 14.66 0.74
N PHE A 16 19.79 15.44 1.21
CA PHE A 16 18.40 15.00 1.34
C PHE A 16 17.59 15.38 0.10
N GLU A 17 16.66 14.51 -0.27
CA GLU A 17 15.64 14.75 -1.28
C GLU A 17 14.29 14.30 -0.72
N GLU A 18 13.29 15.18 -0.79
CA GLU A 18 11.91 14.81 -0.51
C GLU A 18 11.31 14.13 -1.74
N ILE A 19 10.79 12.93 -1.55
CA ILE A 19 10.17 12.13 -2.60
C ILE A 19 8.65 12.30 -2.52
N ALA A 20 8.09 12.84 -3.59
CA ALA A 20 6.65 12.78 -3.86
C ALA A 20 6.37 11.59 -4.81
N PRO A 21 5.65 10.54 -4.36
CA PRO A 21 5.30 9.44 -5.25
C PRO A 21 4.47 9.93 -6.44
N ARG A 22 4.85 9.52 -7.66
CA ARG A 22 4.00 9.73 -8.83
C ARG A 22 2.91 8.68 -8.84
N LEU A 23 1.73 9.06 -8.37
CA LEU A 23 0.56 8.19 -8.36
C LEU A 23 -0.23 8.34 -9.66
N THR A 24 -0.47 7.22 -10.34
CA THR A 24 -1.31 7.17 -11.54
C THR A 24 -2.58 6.35 -11.28
N PRO A 25 -3.75 6.75 -11.81
CA PRO A 25 -4.99 6.01 -11.66
C PRO A 25 -4.88 4.57 -12.19
N ARG A 26 -5.42 3.62 -11.43
CA ARG A 26 -5.46 2.19 -11.82
C ARG A 26 -6.81 1.72 -12.35
N GLY A 27 -7.83 2.57 -12.31
CA GLY A 27 -9.19 2.24 -12.74
C GLY A 27 -10.03 1.46 -11.73
N ASP A 28 -9.50 1.16 -10.55
CA ASP A 28 -10.17 0.39 -9.48
C ASP A 28 -10.45 1.25 -8.24
N GLN A 29 -10.68 2.55 -8.42
CA GLN A 29 -10.78 3.55 -7.34
C GLN A 29 -9.53 3.62 -6.46
N SER A 30 -8.37 3.37 -7.07
CA SER A 30 -7.08 3.58 -6.45
C SER A 30 -6.08 4.15 -7.45
N ASP A 31 -5.05 4.79 -6.89
CA ASP A 31 -3.86 5.20 -7.60
C ASP A 31 -2.66 4.40 -7.10
N GLY A 32 -1.65 4.25 -7.94
CA GLY A 32 -0.39 3.64 -7.53
C GLY A 32 0.79 4.05 -8.39
N GLY A 33 1.99 3.78 -7.86
CA GLY A 33 3.25 3.98 -8.55
C GLY A 33 4.42 3.44 -7.73
N GLU A 34 5.54 3.16 -8.39
CA GLU A 34 6.77 2.79 -7.66
C GLU A 34 7.28 3.98 -6.85
N LEU A 35 7.64 3.71 -5.59
CA LEU A 35 8.23 4.70 -4.72
C LEU A 35 9.64 5.09 -5.18
N ILE A 36 10.38 4.07 -5.64
CA ILE A 36 11.71 4.20 -6.24
C ILE A 36 11.68 3.37 -7.53
N PRO A 37 11.97 3.96 -8.71
CA PRO A 37 11.96 3.23 -9.96
C PRO A 37 12.83 1.97 -9.93
N GLY A 38 12.27 0.83 -10.33
CA GLY A 38 12.92 -0.47 -10.36
C GLY A 38 13.04 -1.19 -9.01
N SER A 39 12.56 -0.60 -7.91
CA SER A 39 12.64 -1.24 -6.59
C SER A 39 11.56 -2.29 -6.34
N GLY A 40 10.47 -2.28 -7.10
CA GLY A 40 9.26 -3.06 -6.82
C GLY A 40 8.47 -2.58 -5.60
N ILE A 41 8.96 -1.57 -4.86
CA ILE A 41 8.23 -0.97 -3.73
C ILE A 41 7.18 -0.02 -4.29
N VAL A 42 5.90 -0.31 -4.04
CA VAL A 42 4.78 0.42 -4.62
C VAL A 42 4.05 1.21 -3.54
N VAL A 43 3.81 2.50 -3.76
CA VAL A 43 2.84 3.26 -2.98
C VAL A 43 1.48 3.15 -3.64
N ARG A 44 0.44 2.89 -2.85
CA ARG A 44 -0.95 2.98 -3.30
C ARG A 44 -1.73 3.96 -2.44
N ARG A 45 -2.66 4.66 -3.08
CA ARG A 45 -3.69 5.50 -2.45
C ARG A 45 -5.05 4.96 -2.85
N PHE A 46 -5.93 4.73 -1.89
CA PHE A 46 -7.25 4.15 -2.10
C PHE A 46 -8.33 5.19 -1.78
N ASP A 47 -9.37 5.26 -2.62
CA ASP A 47 -10.53 6.09 -2.34
C ASP A 47 -11.22 5.61 -1.04
N PRO A 48 -11.63 6.50 -0.12
CA PRO A 48 -12.28 6.11 1.13
C PRO A 48 -13.57 5.28 0.98
N LYS A 49 -14.20 5.32 -0.21
CA LYS A 49 -15.41 4.56 -0.54
C LYS A 49 -15.12 3.26 -1.28
N ARG A 50 -13.85 2.98 -1.59
CA ARG A 50 -13.47 1.78 -2.32
C ARG A 50 -13.81 0.55 -1.49
N SER A 51 -14.47 -0.40 -2.14
CA SER A 51 -14.54 -1.78 -1.69
C SER A 51 -13.99 -2.67 -2.80
N ASN A 52 -13.32 -3.73 -2.40
CA ASN A 52 -12.90 -4.79 -3.30
C ASN A 52 -13.51 -6.09 -2.78
N PRO A 53 -14.43 -6.72 -3.53
CA PRO A 53 -15.03 -7.99 -3.13
C PRO A 53 -13.96 -9.10 -3.06
N TRP A 54 -14.35 -10.35 -2.85
CA TRP A 54 -13.42 -11.48 -2.74
C TRP A 54 -12.38 -11.47 -3.85
N HIS A 55 -11.12 -11.36 -3.45
CA HIS A 55 -9.97 -11.30 -4.35
C HIS A 55 -8.73 -11.88 -3.66
N HIS A 56 -7.74 -12.23 -4.47
CA HIS A 56 -6.43 -12.67 -3.99
C HIS A 56 -5.48 -11.49 -3.88
N ALA A 57 -4.47 -11.63 -3.04
CA ALA A 57 -3.30 -10.79 -3.15
C ALA A 57 -2.68 -10.97 -4.56
N PRO A 58 -2.27 -9.88 -5.25
CA PRO A 58 -1.67 -9.97 -6.60
C PRO A 58 -0.28 -10.62 -6.60
N GLY A 59 0.27 -10.89 -5.42
CA GLY A 59 1.56 -11.51 -5.14
C GLY A 59 1.82 -11.48 -3.63
N ARG A 60 2.84 -12.20 -3.17
CA ARG A 60 3.25 -12.15 -1.76
C ARG A 60 3.79 -10.76 -1.46
N ALA A 61 3.22 -10.08 -0.47
CA ALA A 61 3.63 -8.72 -0.12
C ALA A 61 3.47 -8.42 1.37
N ALA A 62 4.40 -7.62 1.89
CA ALA A 62 4.18 -6.87 3.12
C ALA A 62 3.54 -5.52 2.77
N VAL A 63 2.44 -5.17 3.43
CA VAL A 63 1.68 -3.94 3.20
C VAL A 63 1.69 -3.12 4.48
N PHE A 64 2.28 -1.94 4.42
CA PHE A 64 2.41 -1.01 5.54
C PHE A 64 1.38 0.10 5.37
N THR A 65 0.43 0.22 6.30
CA THR A 65 -0.56 1.30 6.25
C THR A 65 0.01 2.56 6.89
N LEU A 66 -0.02 3.66 6.15
CA LEU A 66 0.61 4.93 6.53
C LEU A 66 -0.43 5.99 6.93
N SER A 67 -1.61 5.96 6.32
CA SER A 67 -2.78 6.81 6.65
C SER A 67 -4.07 6.08 6.27
N GLY A 68 -5.21 6.55 6.79
CA GLY A 68 -6.51 5.90 6.60
C GLY A 68 -6.55 4.49 7.21
N ALA A 69 -7.59 3.72 6.90
CA ALA A 69 -7.76 2.37 7.41
C ALA A 69 -8.53 1.47 6.44
N VAL A 70 -8.36 0.16 6.57
CA VAL A 70 -9.06 -0.86 5.79
C VAL A 70 -9.58 -1.97 6.70
N ASP A 71 -10.81 -2.40 6.46
CA ASP A 71 -11.34 -3.65 6.99
C ASP A 71 -11.01 -4.79 6.03
N ILE A 72 -10.43 -5.86 6.57
CA ILE A 72 -10.12 -7.10 5.85
C ILE A 72 -11.00 -8.21 6.42
N GLU A 73 -11.82 -8.80 5.55
CA GLU A 73 -12.70 -9.93 5.88
C GLU A 73 -12.15 -11.22 5.26
N ILE A 74 -12.11 -12.29 6.06
CA ILE A 74 -11.71 -13.64 5.61
C ILE A 74 -12.91 -14.59 5.60
N GLY A 75 -12.74 -15.78 5.03
CA GLY A 75 -13.83 -16.71 4.68
C GLY A 75 -14.77 -17.15 5.81
N ASP A 76 -14.36 -17.07 7.06
CA ASP A 76 -15.22 -17.37 8.23
C ASP A 76 -16.04 -16.17 8.72
N GLY A 77 -15.95 -15.03 8.01
CA GLY A 77 -16.61 -13.77 8.36
C GLY A 77 -15.83 -12.92 9.38
N THR A 78 -14.67 -13.37 9.86
CA THR A 78 -13.81 -12.57 10.73
C THR A 78 -13.34 -11.33 9.99
N VAL A 79 -13.47 -10.17 10.63
CA VAL A 79 -12.99 -8.88 10.12
C VAL A 79 -11.89 -8.34 11.03
N ARG A 80 -10.79 -7.90 10.43
CA ARG A 80 -9.75 -7.11 11.10
C ARG A 80 -9.60 -5.76 10.45
N ARG A 81 -9.59 -4.70 11.26
CA ARG A 81 -9.26 -3.35 10.82
C ARG A 81 -7.77 -3.11 10.94
N LEU A 82 -7.15 -2.63 9.87
CA LEU A 82 -5.76 -2.17 9.84
C LEU A 82 -5.71 -0.68 9.57
N GLY A 83 -4.97 0.06 10.39
CA GLY A 83 -4.78 1.50 10.32
C GLY A 83 -3.30 1.90 10.29
N PRO A 84 -2.99 3.18 10.52
CA PRO A 84 -1.61 3.67 10.43
C PRO A 84 -0.69 2.97 11.43
N GLY A 85 0.44 2.46 10.95
CA GLY A 85 1.41 1.70 11.74
C GLY A 85 1.20 0.18 11.70
N ASP A 86 0.06 -0.31 11.22
CA ASP A 86 -0.18 -1.73 11.05
C ASP A 86 0.49 -2.29 9.78
N ILE A 87 0.87 -3.55 9.85
CA ILE A 87 1.49 -4.31 8.76
C ILE A 87 0.64 -5.54 8.45
N LEU A 88 0.24 -5.69 7.19
CA LEU A 88 -0.34 -6.91 6.65
C LEU A 88 0.72 -7.71 5.90
N ILE A 89 0.80 -9.00 6.15
CA ILE A 89 1.47 -9.95 5.26
C ILE A 89 0.40 -10.66 4.45
N ALA A 90 0.34 -10.39 3.15
CA ALA A 90 -0.65 -10.95 2.24
C ALA A 90 -0.03 -12.07 1.40
N GLU A 91 -0.49 -13.30 1.60
CA GLU A 91 0.01 -14.52 0.93
C GLU A 91 -1.12 -15.43 0.42
N ASP A 92 -2.37 -14.96 0.48
CA ASP A 92 -3.55 -15.68 0.01
C ASP A 92 -3.69 -15.58 -1.52
N LEU A 93 -2.80 -16.30 -2.21
CA LEU A 93 -2.67 -16.27 -3.68
C LEU A 93 -3.66 -17.17 -4.42
N THR A 94 -4.36 -18.04 -3.71
CA THR A 94 -5.28 -19.04 -4.27
C THR A 94 -6.47 -19.25 -3.32
N GLY A 95 -7.48 -19.99 -3.77
CA GLY A 95 -8.66 -20.28 -2.96
C GLY A 95 -9.66 -19.12 -2.97
N GLN A 96 -10.27 -18.80 -1.82
CA GLN A 96 -11.30 -17.76 -1.72
C GLN A 96 -10.74 -16.33 -1.71
N GLY A 97 -9.56 -16.14 -1.09
CA GLY A 97 -8.97 -14.83 -0.87
C GLY A 97 -9.60 -14.06 0.30
N HIS A 98 -9.63 -12.73 0.20
CA HIS A 98 -10.20 -11.82 1.20
C HIS A 98 -11.04 -10.70 0.57
N VAL A 99 -11.84 -10.00 1.37
CA VAL A 99 -12.50 -8.75 0.99
C VAL A 99 -11.75 -7.59 1.66
N THR A 100 -11.61 -6.47 0.96
CA THR A 100 -11.12 -5.21 1.56
C THR A 100 -12.18 -4.13 1.44
N ARG A 101 -12.41 -3.38 2.51
CA ARG A 101 -13.25 -2.18 2.48
C ARG A 101 -12.51 -1.03 3.14
N GLU A 102 -12.32 0.07 2.42
CA GLU A 102 -11.72 1.26 3.00
C GLU A 102 -12.66 1.85 4.06
N VAL A 103 -12.09 2.41 5.14
CA VAL A 103 -12.84 2.87 6.31
C VAL A 103 -12.44 4.29 6.67
N GLY A 104 -13.47 5.09 6.98
CA GLY A 104 -13.30 6.45 7.46
C GLY A 104 -13.28 7.46 6.31
N PRO A 105 -13.10 8.75 6.63
CA PRO A 105 -13.18 9.82 5.63
C PRO A 105 -11.87 10.02 4.86
N GLU A 106 -10.75 9.51 5.37
CA GLU A 106 -9.42 9.74 4.81
C GLU A 106 -9.01 8.66 3.81
N PRO A 107 -8.38 9.03 2.67
CA PRO A 107 -7.81 8.05 1.75
C PRO A 107 -6.78 7.19 2.46
N ARG A 108 -6.88 5.88 2.29
CA ARG A 108 -5.83 4.98 2.78
C ARG A 108 -4.60 5.10 1.89
N VAL A 109 -3.45 5.32 2.50
CA VAL A 109 -2.15 5.26 1.82
C VAL A 109 -1.37 4.08 2.39
N SER A 110 -0.82 3.24 1.51
CA SER A 110 -0.02 2.10 1.94
C SER A 110 1.18 1.88 1.03
N VAL A 111 2.24 1.30 1.59
CA VAL A 111 3.40 0.82 0.85
C VAL A 111 3.34 -0.70 0.75
N PHE A 112 3.47 -1.21 -0.47
CA PHE A 112 3.54 -2.63 -0.79
C PHE A 112 4.99 -2.98 -1.09
N VAL A 113 5.53 -3.94 -0.35
CA VAL A 113 6.87 -4.48 -0.53
C VAL A 113 6.72 -5.95 -0.97
N PRO A 114 7.08 -6.30 -2.21
CA PRO A 114 7.08 -7.68 -2.66
C PRO A 114 7.95 -8.58 -1.79
N LEU A 115 7.47 -9.80 -1.53
CA LEU A 115 8.21 -10.84 -0.83
C LEU A 115 8.58 -11.92 -1.85
N HIS A 116 9.85 -11.95 -2.26
CA HIS A 116 10.40 -12.94 -3.18
C HIS A 116 10.91 -14.17 -2.42
#